data_AF-A0A257AUV2-F1
#
_entry.id   AF-A0A257AUV2-F1
#
_cell.length_a   1.000
_cell.length_b   1.000
_cell.length_c   1.000
_cell.angle_alpha   90.00
_cell.angle_beta   90.00
_cell.angle_gamma   90.00
#
_symmetry.space_group_name_H-M   'P 1'
#
loop_
_entity.id
_entity.type
_entity.pdbx_description
1 polymer ?
#
loop_
_entity_poly.entity_id
_entity_poly.type
_entity_poly.pdbx_seq_one_letter_code
_entity_poly.pdbx_strand_id
1 'polypeptide(L)'
;AFAAPKRANTTTPLQALTLLNHSFTLDMAKALAARLGDKDAVGSAYRLAFQRPPTATERAAATKLIQSHGREAFCRALLNANELIYLE
;
A
#
# COMPACT_ATOMS: atom_id res chain seq x y z
N ALA A 1 36.53 18.36 25.17
CA ALA A 1 35.39 17.42 25.23
C ALA A 1 34.50 17.69 24.04
N PHE A 2 34.44 16.77 23.06
CA PHE A 2 33.59 16.94 21.89
C PHE A 2 32.14 16.69 22.30
N ALA A 3 31.27 17.68 22.12
CA ALA A 3 29.83 17.51 22.34
C ALA A 3 29.31 16.50 21.32
N ALA A 4 28.91 15.31 21.78
CA ALA A 4 28.23 14.34 20.93
C ALA A 4 26.92 14.96 20.41
N PRO A 5 26.59 14.85 19.11
CA PRO A 5 25.35 15.39 18.58
C PRO A 5 24.18 14.66 19.24
N LYS A 6 23.36 15.42 19.99
CA LYS A 6 22.15 14.91 20.63
C LYS A 6 21.16 14.58 19.50
N ARG A 7 20.81 13.30 19.32
CA ARG A 7 19.81 12.88 18.32
C ARG A 7 18.53 13.69 18.56
N ALA A 8 18.10 14.43 17.53
CA ALA A 8 16.79 15.05 17.54
C ALA A 8 15.75 13.93 17.63
N ASN A 9 14.97 13.92 18.71
CA ASN A 9 13.87 12.97 18.86
C ASN A 9 12.75 13.46 17.94
N THR A 10 12.66 12.88 16.74
CA THR A 10 11.64 13.23 15.76
C THR A 10 10.35 12.48 16.11
N THR A 11 9.30 13.24 16.43
CA THR A 11 7.94 12.71 16.64
C THR A 11 7.16 12.58 15.34
N THR A 12 7.78 12.89 14.19
CA THR A 12 7.20 12.60 12.88
C THR A 12 7.22 11.07 12.71
N PRO A 13 6.06 10.39 12.68
CA PRO A 13 6.03 8.96 12.41
C PRO A 13 6.74 8.76 11.06
N LEU A 14 7.75 7.88 11.03
CA LEU A 14 8.53 7.51 9.85
C LEU A 14 7.62 7.57 8.62
N GLN A 15 7.99 8.29 7.56
CA GLN A 15 7.10 8.70 6.47
C GLN A 15 6.16 7.59 5.97
N ALA A 16 6.61 6.33 5.96
CA ALA A 16 5.81 5.14 5.67
C ALA A 16 4.59 4.94 6.59
N LEU A 17 4.73 5.14 7.91
CA LEU A 17 3.62 5.02 8.87
C LEU A 17 2.62 6.17 8.70
N THR A 18 3.10 7.37 8.34
CA THR A 18 2.22 8.49 7.99
C THR A 18 1.47 8.17 6.69
N LEU A 19 2.16 7.77 5.62
CA LEU A 19 1.55 7.37 4.35
C LEU A 19 0.49 6.28 4.57
N LEU A 20 0.81 5.29 5.41
CA LEU A 20 -0.11 4.20 5.70
C LEU A 20 -1.39 4.70 6.36
N ASN A 21 -1.31 5.60 7.36
CA ASN A 21 -2.45 5.98 8.21
C ASN A 21 -3.13 7.31 7.83
N HIS A 22 -2.55 8.09 6.92
CA HIS A 22 -3.10 9.38 6.54
C HIS A 22 -4.48 9.23 5.86
N SER A 23 -5.40 10.14 6.17
CA SER A 23 -6.79 10.12 5.65
C SER A 23 -6.83 10.04 4.12
N PHE A 24 -5.99 10.83 3.46
CA PHE A 24 -5.82 10.78 2.00
C PHE A 24 -5.58 9.36 1.46
N THR A 25 -4.70 8.58 2.08
CA THR A 25 -4.41 7.20 1.64
C THR A 25 -5.60 6.28 1.88
N LEU A 26 -6.34 6.47 2.97
CA LEU A 26 -7.57 5.71 3.24
C LEU A 26 -8.65 6.03 2.20
N ASP A 27 -8.80 7.29 1.82
CA ASP A 27 -9.78 7.72 0.81
C ASP A 27 -9.39 7.22 -0.60
N MET A 28 -8.10 7.27 -0.94
CA MET A 28 -7.59 6.66 -2.17
C MET A 28 -7.83 5.14 -2.19
N ALA A 29 -7.62 4.45 -1.07
CA ALA A 29 -7.84 3.00 -1.00
C ALA A 29 -9.31 2.64 -1.24
N LYS A 30 -10.25 3.41 -0.69
CA LYS A 30 -11.70 3.28 -0.96
C LYS A 30 -12.03 3.52 -2.42
N ALA A 31 -11.52 4.61 -3.00
CA ALA A 31 -11.75 4.95 -4.39
C ALA A 31 -11.18 3.90 -5.35
N LEU A 32 -9.99 3.37 -5.05
CA LEU A 32 -9.39 2.29 -5.82
C LEU A 32 -10.21 1.01 -5.71
N ALA A 33 -10.66 0.64 -4.51
CA ALA A 33 -11.49 -0.54 -4.28
C ALA A 33 -12.80 -0.49 -5.08
N ALA A 34 -13.45 0.67 -5.13
CA ALA A 34 -14.68 0.89 -5.91
C ALA A 34 -14.49 0.75 -7.43
N ARG A 35 -13.26 0.96 -7.93
CA ARG A 35 -12.91 0.79 -9.35
C ARG A 35 -12.61 -0.65 -9.74
N LEU A 36 -12.42 -1.56 -8.80
CA LEU A 36 -12.06 -2.94 -9.09
C LEU A 36 -13.28 -3.73 -9.57
N GLY A 37 -13.20 -4.28 -10.79
CA GLY A 37 -14.24 -5.17 -11.31
C GLY A 37 -14.35 -6.48 -10.51
N ASP A 38 -15.55 -7.06 -10.45
CA ASP A 38 -15.86 -8.22 -9.60
C ASP A 38 -15.27 -9.54 -10.09
N LYS A 39 -14.97 -9.66 -11.40
CA LYS A 39 -14.45 -10.91 -11.99
C LYS A 39 -12.98 -11.20 -11.64
N ASP A 40 -12.14 -10.16 -11.57
CA ASP A 40 -10.72 -10.31 -11.21
C ASP A 40 -10.21 -9.04 -10.50
N ALA A 41 -10.58 -8.90 -9.23
CA ALA A 41 -10.19 -7.76 -8.41
C ALA A 41 -8.66 -7.63 -8.31
N VAL A 42 -7.97 -8.75 -8.08
CA VAL A 42 -6.52 -8.79 -7.88
C VAL A 42 -5.80 -8.42 -9.17
N GLY A 43 -6.11 -9.07 -10.30
CA GLY A 43 -5.44 -8.75 -11.57
C GLY A 43 -5.73 -7.34 -12.05
N SER A 44 -6.95 -6.83 -11.81
CA SER A 44 -7.29 -5.44 -12.14
C SER A 44 -6.51 -4.45 -11.29
N ALA A 45 -6.36 -4.70 -9.99
CA ALA A 45 -5.62 -3.83 -9.09
C ALA A 45 -4.12 -3.78 -9.43
N TYR A 46 -3.51 -4.93 -9.73
CA TYR A 46 -2.11 -5.01 -10.14
C TYR A 46 -1.83 -4.29 -11.45
N ARG A 47 -2.74 -4.40 -12.44
CA ARG A 47 -2.63 -3.64 -13.69
C ARG A 47 -2.74 -2.13 -13.46
N LEU A 48 -3.62 -1.69 -12.56
CA LEU A 48 -3.79 -0.27 -12.26
C LEU A 48 -2.62 0.31 -11.47
N ALA A 49 -2.08 -0.42 -10.49
CA ALA A 49 -1.02 0.04 -9.61
C ALA A 49 0.37 -0.14 -10.22
N PHE A 50 0.68 -1.33 -10.73
CA PHE A 50 2.03 -1.72 -11.14
C PHE A 50 2.19 -1.91 -12.66
N GLN A 51 1.13 -1.69 -13.45
CA GLN A 51 1.16 -1.86 -14.92
C GLN A 51 1.57 -3.26 -15.39
N ARG A 52 1.39 -4.28 -14.53
CA ARG A 52 1.70 -5.70 -14.83
C ARG A 52 0.69 -6.66 -14.21
N PRO A 53 0.61 -7.93 -14.66
CA PRO A 53 -0.15 -8.94 -13.95
C PRO A 53 0.54 -9.36 -12.63
N PRO A 54 -0.23 -9.85 -11.64
CA PRO A 54 0.34 -10.45 -10.44
C PRO A 54 0.98 -11.80 -10.77
N THR A 55 2.06 -12.13 -10.07
CA THR A 55 2.60 -13.50 -10.01
C THR A 55 1.65 -14.42 -9.25
N ALA A 56 1.86 -15.73 -9.33
CA ALA A 56 1.04 -16.72 -8.61
C ALA A 56 1.08 -16.51 -7.09
N THR A 57 2.26 -16.24 -6.54
CA THR A 57 2.47 -15.98 -5.10
C THR A 57 1.78 -14.71 -4.65
N GLU A 58 1.93 -13.62 -5.41
CA GLU A 58 1.26 -12.34 -5.15
C GLU A 58 -0.26 -12.49 -5.19
N ARG A 59 -0.77 -13.23 -6.19
CA ARG A 59 -2.21 -13.49 -6.30
C ARG A 59 -2.74 -14.26 -5.11
N ALA A 60 -2.03 -15.28 -4.64
CA ALA A 60 -2.43 -16.04 -3.46
C ALA A 60 -2.44 -15.14 -2.20
N ALA A 61 -1.41 -14.34 -1.98
CA ALA A 61 -1.32 -13.41 -0.86
C ALA A 61 -2.41 -12.33 -0.90
N ALA A 62 -2.63 -11.71 -2.06
CA ALA A 62 -3.67 -10.71 -2.28
C ALA A 62 -5.07 -11.28 -2.04
N THR A 63 -5.34 -12.49 -2.53
CA THR A 63 -6.63 -13.16 -2.32
C THR A 63 -6.89 -13.43 -0.84
N LYS A 64 -5.88 -13.93 -0.12
CA LYS A 64 -5.96 -14.15 1.34
C LYS A 64 -6.21 -12.84 2.10
N LEU A 65 -5.54 -11.76 1.70
CA LEU A 65 -5.70 -10.44 2.31
C LEU A 65 -7.12 -9.89 2.10
N ILE A 66 -7.65 -9.98 0.88
CA ILE A 66 -9.02 -9.56 0.56
C ILE A 66 -10.05 -10.37 1.36
N GLN A 67 -9.86 -11.68 1.48
CA GLN A 67 -10.77 -12.53 2.27
C GLN A 67 -10.76 -12.19 3.76
N SER A 68 -9.58 -11.83 4.31
CA SER A 68 -9.42 -11.60 5.75
C SER A 68 -9.80 -10.18 6.16
N HIS A 69 -9.53 -9.19 5.30
CA HIS A 69 -9.59 -7.76 5.65
C HIS A 69 -10.35 -6.88 4.63
N GLY A 70 -10.85 -7.46 3.55
CA GLY A 70 -11.60 -6.76 2.52
C GLY A 70 -10.75 -6.07 1.44
N ARG A 71 -11.43 -5.54 0.42
CA ARG A 71 -10.78 -4.92 -0.76
C ARG A 71 -10.09 -3.61 -0.42
N GLU A 72 -10.63 -2.81 0.50
CA GLU A 72 -10.03 -1.52 0.91
C GLU A 72 -8.67 -1.72 1.57
N ALA A 73 -8.55 -2.70 2.48
CA ALA A 73 -7.28 -3.02 3.13
C ALA A 73 -6.22 -3.49 2.11
N PHE A 74 -6.65 -4.28 1.12
CA PHE A 74 -5.79 -4.68 0.01
C PHE A 74 -5.34 -3.49 -0.85
N CYS A 75 -6.25 -2.59 -1.22
CA CYS A 75 -5.91 -1.37 -1.97
C CYS A 75 -4.95 -0.47 -1.18
N ARG A 76 -5.15 -0.34 0.13
CA ARG A 76 -4.23 0.39 1.01
C ARG A 76 -2.84 -0.26 1.01
N ALA A 77 -2.76 -1.59 1.05
CA ALA A 77 -1.48 -2.29 0.98
C ALA A 77 -0.75 -2.04 -0.36
N LEU A 78 -1.47 -2.08 -1.49
CA LEU A 78 -0.90 -1.75 -2.80
C LEU A 78 -0.40 -0.31 -2.88
N LEU A 79 -1.18 0.65 -2.37
CA LEU A 79 -0.80 2.07 -2.33
C LEU A 79 0.46 2.34 -1.48
N ASN A 80 0.79 1.42 -0.58
CA ASN A 80 1.97 1.50 0.28
C ASN A 80 3.08 0.53 -0.14
N ALA A 81 2.96 -0.14 -1.28
CA ALA A 81 3.98 -1.07 -1.76
C ALA A 81 5.18 -0.29 -2.33
N ASN A 82 6.39 -0.77 -2.05
CA ASN A 82 7.62 -0.14 -2.54
C ASN A 82 7.62 0.01 -4.07
N GLU A 83 7.11 -0.99 -4.79
CA GLU A 83 7.02 -0.97 -6.27
C GLU A 83 6.11 0.16 -6.81
N LEU A 84 5.16 0.67 -6.01
CA LEU A 84 4.38 1.84 -6.39
C LEU A 84 5.08 3.15 -6.02
N ILE A 85 5.75 3.17 -4.85
CA ILE A 85 6.33 4.38 -4.27
C ILE A 85 7.64 4.75 -4.99
N TYR A 86 8.39 3.75 -5.47
CA TYR A 86 9.71 3.92 -6.05
C TYR A 86 9.76 3.39 -7.49
N LEU A 87 10.33 4.20 -8.38
CA LEU A 87 10.67 3.84 -9.75
C LEU A 87 12.20 3.63 -9.77
N GLU A 88 12.67 2.44 -9.39
CA GLU A 88 14.08 2.06 -9.58
C GLU A 88 14.34 1.53 -10.99
#